data_AF-A0A1G3AXC5-F1
#
_entry.id   AF-A0A1G3AXC5-F1
#
_cell.length_a   1.000
_cell.length_b   1.000
_cell.length_c   1.000
_cell.angle_alpha   90.00
_cell.angle_beta   90.00
_cell.angle_gamma   90.00
#
_symmetry.space_group_name_H-M   'P 1'
#
loop_
_entity.id
_entity.type
_entity.pdbx_description
1 polymer ?
#
loop_
_entity_poly.entity_id
_entity_poly.type
_entity_poly.pdbx_seq_one_letter_code
_entity_poly.pdbx_strand_id
1 'polypeptide(L)' 'MKKDQLIEILYKALDSEEEANSHFYTYTIKSLKYYKWLSEDKKEKVKNIITRLRDDSQRHKNMIENLIQQVQESERNVF' A
#
# COMPACT_ATOMS: atom_id res chain seq x y z
N MET A 1 -1.21 -14.23 -20.83
CA MET A 1 -1.80 -13.01 -20.24
C MET A 1 -1.41 -11.86 -21.14
N LYS A 2 -2.36 -11.09 -21.66
CA LYS A 2 -2.02 -9.97 -22.57
C LYS A 2 -1.39 -8.82 -21.77
N LYS A 3 -0.51 -8.03 -22.41
CA LYS A 3 0.13 -6.84 -21.80
C LYS A 3 -0.89 -5.94 -21.11
N ASP A 4 -2.02 -5.66 -21.76
CA ASP A 4 -3.08 -4.81 -21.21
C ASP A 4 -3.72 -5.39 -19.95
N GLN A 5 -3.92 -6.71 -19.90
CA GLN A 5 -4.47 -7.38 -18.73
C GLN A 5 -3.50 -7.34 -17.54
N LEU A 6 -2.20 -7.47 -17.80
CA LEU A 6 -1.17 -7.31 -16.78
C LEU A 6 -1.18 -5.89 -16.21
N ILE A 7 -1.19 -4.88 -17.09
CA ILE A 7 -1.21 -3.47 -16.70
C ILE A 7 -2.47 -3.17 -15.87
N GLU A 8 -3.65 -3.67 -16.26
CA GLU A 8 -4.88 -3.49 -15.49
C GLU A 8 -4.81 -4.10 -14.08
N ILE A 9 -4.23 -5.30 -13.94
CA ILE A 9 -4.01 -5.93 -12.63
C ILE A 9 -3.07 -5.09 -11.77
N LEU A 10 -1.99 -4.57 -12.37
CA LEU A 10 -1.01 -3.75 -11.67
C LEU A 10 -1.62 -2.43 -11.19
N TYR A 11 -2.44 -1.76 -12.00
CA TYR A 11 -3.14 -0.55 -11.56
C TYR A 11 -4.12 -0.83 -10.42
N LYS A 12 -4.87 -1.94 -10.46
CA LYS A 12 -5.74 -2.34 -9.33
C LYS A 12 -4.95 -2.59 -8.03
N ALA A 13 -3.78 -3.21 -8.15
CA ALA A 13 -2.88 -3.41 -7.02
C ALA A 13 -2.35 -2.07 -6.48
N LEU A 14 -2.00 -1.15 -7.38
CA LEU A 14 -1.55 0.20 -7.03
C LEU A 14 -2.63 0.97 -6.26
N ASP A 15 -3.86 0.99 -6.78
CA ASP A 15 -5.01 1.65 -6.14
C ASP A 15 -5.26 1.10 -4.73
N SER A 16 -5.14 -0.23 -4.56
CA SER A 16 -5.31 -0.88 -3.26
C SER A 16 -4.24 -0.46 -2.25
N GLU A 17 -2.97 -0.33 -2.68
CA GLU A 17 -1.90 0.15 -1.82
C GLU A 17 -2.04 1.65 -1.48
N GLU A 18 -2.56 2.47 -2.41
CA GLU A 18 -2.88 3.88 -2.14
C GLU A 18 -4.02 4.02 -1.13
N GLU A 19 -5.10 3.27 -1.28
CA GLU A 19 -6.23 3.27 -0.35
C GLU A 19 -5.79 2.84 1.06
N ALA A 20 -4.99 1.77 1.16
CA ALA A 20 -4.47 1.29 2.44
C ALA A 20 -3.60 2.35 3.14
N ASN A 21 -2.69 3.00 2.41
CA ASN A 21 -1.80 4.04 2.96
C ASN A 21 -2.54 5.30 3.41
N SER A 22 -3.42 5.81 2.54
CA SER A 22 -4.10 7.09 2.74
C SER A 22 -5.24 6.97 3.75
N HIS A 23 -6.07 5.95 3.62
CA HIS A 23 -7.31 5.82 4.37
C HIS A 23 -7.18 4.92 5.58
N PHE A 24 -6.60 3.72 5.46
CA PHE A 24 -6.60 2.77 6.57
C PHE A 24 -5.52 3.07 7.61
N TYR A 25 -4.24 3.02 7.22
CA TYR A 25 -3.13 3.11 8.17
C TYR A 25 -3.04 4.50 8.81
N THR A 26 -3.15 5.56 8.01
CA THR A 26 -3.08 6.94 8.51
C THR A 26 -4.24 7.27 9.46
N TYR A 27 -5.46 6.86 9.13
CA TYR A 27 -6.63 7.06 9.99
C TYR A 27 -6.51 6.27 11.30
N THR A 28 -6.09 5.00 11.21
CA THR A 28 -5.94 4.13 12.37
C THR A 28 -4.94 4.73 13.36
N ILE A 29 -3.77 5.17 12.88
CA ILE A 29 -2.77 5.86 13.72
C ILE A 29 -3.37 7.10 14.41
N LYS A 30 -4.11 7.93 13.68
CA LYS A 30 -4.72 9.17 14.21
C LYS A 30 -5.84 8.89 15.21
N SER A 31 -6.57 7.80 15.04
CA SER A 31 -7.74 7.47 15.87
C SER A 31 -7.40 6.71 17.16
N LEU A 32 -6.19 6.12 17.29
CA LEU A 32 -5.75 5.40 18.49
C LEU A 32 -5.90 6.19 19.80
N LYS A 33 -5.75 7.52 19.76
CA LYS A 33 -5.93 8.39 20.92
C LYS A 33 -7.34 8.32 21.52
N TYR A 34 -8.35 7.96 20.71
CA TYR A 34 -9.74 7.84 21.13
C TYR A 34 -10.08 6.45 21.69
N TYR A 35 -9.19 5.47 21.60
CA TYR A 35 -9.47 4.10 22.03
C TYR A 35 -9.29 3.98 23.55
N LYS A 36 -10.34 4.36 24.30
CA LYS A 36 -10.35 4.37 25.77
C LYS A 36 -10.11 2.99 26.42
N TRP A 37 -10.39 1.92 25.68
CA TRP A 37 -10.21 0.53 26.14
C TRP A 37 -8.77 0.02 25.98
N LEU A 38 -7.90 0.78 25.31
CA LEU A 38 -6.48 0.49 25.17
C LEU A 38 -5.68 1.34 26.15
N SER A 39 -4.79 0.69 26.90
CA SER A 39 -3.77 1.38 27.67
C SER A 39 -2.73 2.01 26.74
N GLU A 40 -2.05 3.06 27.20
CA GLU A 40 -1.10 3.83 26.37
C GLU A 40 0.07 2.98 25.84
N ASP A 41 0.57 2.03 26.64
CA ASP A 41 1.60 1.08 26.22
C ASP A 41 1.12 0.19 25.05
N LYS A 42 -0.15 -0.23 25.07
CA LYS A 42 -0.75 -1.01 23.98
C LYS A 42 -1.04 -0.13 22.77
N LYS A 43 -1.48 1.11 22.95
CA LYS A 43 -1.65 2.07 21.84
C LYS A 43 -0.34 2.28 21.10
N GLU A 44 0.77 2.43 21.83
CA GLU A 44 2.08 2.61 21.21
C GLU A 44 2.52 1.35 20.45
N LYS A 45 2.29 0.15 20.99
CA LYS A 45 2.54 -1.10 20.26
C LYS A 45 1.73 -1.20 18.97
N VAL A 46 0.42 -0.89 19.02
CA VAL A 46 -0.44 -0.90 17.84
C VAL A 46 0.03 0.14 16.82
N LYS A 47 0.31 1.36 17.26
CA LYS A 47 0.85 2.43 16.41
C LYS A 47 2.12 1.98 15.68
N ASN A 48 3.05 1.33 16.38
CA ASN A 48 4.29 0.83 15.80
C ASN A 48 4.03 -0.24 14.73
N ILE A 49 3.12 -1.18 14.98
CA ILE A 49 2.74 -2.21 14.00
C ILE A 49 2.11 -1.57 12.77
N ILE A 50 1.10 -0.70 12.96
CA ILE A 50 0.39 -0.03 11.86
C ILE A 50 1.35 0.86 11.06
N THR A 51 2.30 1.52 11.72
CA THR A 51 3.33 2.34 11.04
C THR A 51 4.21 1.47 10.14
N ARG A 52 4.66 0.31 10.61
CA ARG A 52 5.43 -0.64 9.77
C ARG A 52 4.63 -1.13 8.57
N LEU A 53 3.36 -1.48 8.77
CA LEU A 53 2.48 -1.91 7.68
C LEU A 53 2.29 -0.81 6.63
N ARG A 54 2.15 0.45 7.05
CA ARG A 54 2.12 1.61 6.15
C ARG A 54 3.43 1.73 5.35
N ASP A 55 4.57 1.64 6.02
CA ASP A 55 5.86 1.78 5.36
C ASP A 55 6.15 0.61 4.39
N ASP A 56 5.67 -0.60 4.68
CA ASP A 56 5.69 -1.76 3.78
C ASP A 56 4.78 -1.53 2.56
N SER A 57 3.55 -1.09 2.78
CA SER A 57 2.58 -0.76 1.74
C SER A 57 3.10 0.34 0.81
N GLN A 58 3.75 1.38 1.35
CA GLN A 58 4.40 2.41 0.53
C GLN A 58 5.55 1.84 -0.32
N ARG A 59 6.32 0.88 0.20
CA ARG A 59 7.35 0.19 -0.58
C ARG A 59 6.75 -0.65 -1.70
N HIS A 60 5.67 -1.38 -1.43
CA HIS A 60 4.94 -2.13 -2.45
C HIS A 60 4.38 -1.21 -3.54
N LYS A 61 3.76 -0.09 -3.16
CA LYS A 61 3.28 0.93 -4.09
C LYS A 61 4.38 1.33 -5.08
N ASN A 62 5.54 1.74 -4.56
CA ASN A 62 6.67 2.17 -5.40
C ASN A 62 7.18 1.04 -6.32
N MET A 63 7.18 -0.21 -5.85
CA MET A 63 7.57 -1.37 -6.69
C MET A 63 6.57 -1.60 -7.83
N ILE A 64 5.27 -1.45 -7.55
CA ILE A 64 4.21 -1.60 -8.56
C ILE A 64 4.29 -0.47 -9.60
N GLU A 65 4.49 0.78 -9.18
CA GLU A 65 4.70 1.92 -10.10
C GLU A 65 5.88 1.68 -11.05
N ASN A 66 7.02 1.25 -10.50
CA ASN A 66 8.20 0.90 -11.30
C ASN A 66 7.91 -0.24 -12.28
N LEU A 67 7.17 -1.27 -11.85
CA LEU A 67 6.82 -2.40 -12.71
C LEU A 67 5.89 -1.97 -13.85
N ILE A 68 4.89 -1.13 -13.58
CA ILE A 68 4.00 -0.57 -14.60
C ILE A 68 4.83 0.19 -15.64
N GLN A 69 5.74 1.06 -15.19
CA GLN A 69 6.61 1.83 -16.08
C GLN A 69 7.44 0.91 -16.99
N GLN A 70 8.12 -0.09 -16.41
CA GLN A 70 8.93 -1.04 -17.18
C GLN A 70 8.11 -1.86 -18.19
N VAL A 71 6.88 -2.26 -17.82
CA VAL A 71 5.99 -2.99 -18.74
C VAL A 71 5.51 -2.08 -19.87
N GLN A 72 5.18 -0.83 -19.58
CA GLN A 72 4.73 0.15 -20.59
C GLN A 72 5.83 0.48 -21.59
N GLU A 73 7.03 0.79 -21.11
CA GLU A 73 8.23 1.15 -21.89
C GLU A 73 8.79 -0.03 -22.72
N SER A 74 8.41 -1.27 -22.41
CA SER A 74 8.86 -2.43 -23.17
C SER A 74 8.25 -2.43 -24.58
N GLU A 75 9.08 -2.13 -25.59
CA GLU A 75 8.78 -2.26 -27.03
C GLU A 75 8.64 -3.72 -27.48
N ARG A 76 9.19 -4.67 -26.70
CA ARG A 76 9.06 -6.09 -27.01
C ARG A 76 7.70 -6.58 -26.50
N ASN A 77 6.80 -6.89 -27.42
CA ASN A 77 5.72 -7.84 -27.17
C ASN A 77 6.35 -9.23 -26.89
N VAL A 78 6.86 -9.43 -25.67
CA VAL A 78 7.34 -10.75 -25.20
C VAL A 78 6.19 -11.59 -24.60
N PHE A 79 4.97 -11.07 -24.61
CA PHE A 79 3.76 -11.71 -24.09
C PHE A 79 2.66 -11.79 -25.16
#